data_AF-A0A484DDM5-F1
#
_entry.id   AF-A0A484DDM5-F1
#
_cell.length_a   1.000
_cell.length_b   1.000
_cell.length_c   1.000
_cell.angle_alpha   90.00
_cell.angle_beta   90.00
_cell.angle_gamma   90.00
#
_symmetry.space_group_name_H-M   'P 1'
#
loop_
_entity.id
_entity.type
_entity.pdbx_description
1 polymer ?
#
loop_
_entity_poly.entity_id
_entity_poly.type
_entity_poly.pdbx_seq_one_letter_code
_entity_poly.pdbx_strand_id
1 'polypeptide(L)'
;MVKTFPLRRHEIVEKKLGVEDFKVRWPALFSMDEINAEFMRITTVPLQPRFLASLDKHHSKLIDIIRNKGGAVREKTQNILRVLDQSLEVNLKRECLLKSLIVYLGEDVDKLIKEYLVSSYMQ
;
A
#
# COMPACT_ATOMS: atom_id res chain seq x y z
N MET A 1 1.26 26.84 2.43
CA MET A 1 0.65 27.15 3.74
C MET A 1 0.87 25.96 4.67
N VAL A 2 1.78 26.10 5.64
CA VAL A 2 1.98 25.13 6.72
C VAL A 2 0.77 25.23 7.66
N LYS A 3 -0.32 24.54 7.31
CA LYS A 3 -1.36 24.25 8.29
C LYS A 3 -0.74 23.26 9.28
N THR A 4 -0.47 23.76 10.47
CA THR A 4 0.39 23.12 11.46
C THR A 4 -0.18 21.75 11.83
N PHE A 5 0.70 20.74 11.85
CA PHE A 5 0.40 19.36 12.27
C PHE A 5 -0.57 19.22 13.47
N PRO A 6 -0.51 20.06 14.52
CA PRO A 6 -1.47 20.01 15.63
C PRO A 6 -2.92 20.23 15.23
N LEU A 7 -3.20 21.19 14.33
CA LEU A 7 -4.56 21.48 13.87
C LEU A 7 -5.15 20.27 13.13
N ARG A 8 -4.32 19.68 12.26
CA ARG A 8 -4.67 18.48 11.50
C ARG A 8 -5.00 17.31 12.41
N ARG A 9 -4.13 17.02 13.38
CA ARG A 9 -4.34 15.94 14.36
C ARG A 9 -5.59 16.17 15.21
N HIS A 10 -5.82 17.39 15.68
CA HIS A 10 -7.02 17.74 16.45
C HIS A 10 -8.30 17.49 15.62
N GLU A 11 -8.32 17.87 14.35
CA GLU A 11 -9.48 17.64 13.49
C GLU A 11 -9.73 16.16 13.16
N ILE A 12 -8.68 15.40 12.89
CA ILE A 12 -8.80 14.00 12.48
C ILE A 12 -9.08 13.11 13.69
N VAL A 13 -8.30 13.26 14.76
CA VAL A 13 -8.29 12.33 15.90
C VAL A 13 -9.35 12.71 16.92
N GLU A 14 -9.45 14.00 17.26
CA GLU A 14 -10.37 14.44 18.32
C GLU A 14 -11.76 14.75 17.75
N LYS A 15 -11.85 15.50 16.65
CA LYS A 15 -13.14 15.83 16.01
C LYS A 15 -13.69 14.74 15.10
N LYS A 16 -12.92 13.67 14.83
CA LYS A 16 -13.31 12.53 13.99
C LYS A 16 -13.95 12.98 12.67
N LEU A 17 -13.26 13.87 11.97
CA LEU A 17 -13.76 14.43 10.71
C LEU A 17 -14.17 13.32 9.72
N GLY A 18 -15.30 13.50 9.04
CA GLY A 18 -15.74 12.57 8.01
C GLY A 18 -14.70 12.44 6.89
N VAL A 19 -14.63 11.26 6.24
CA VAL A 19 -13.62 10.97 5.20
C VAL A 19 -13.72 11.94 4.01
N GLU A 20 -14.94 12.41 3.68
CA GLU A 20 -15.16 13.38 2.60
C GLU A 20 -14.56 14.75 2.95
N ASP A 21 -14.90 15.30 4.11
CA ASP A 21 -14.34 16.57 4.59
C ASP A 21 -12.82 16.47 4.80
N PHE A 22 -12.34 15.31 5.23
CA PHE A 22 -10.93 15.04 5.44
C PHE A 22 -10.14 15.16 4.13
N LYS A 23 -10.67 14.57 3.04
CA LYS A 23 -10.07 14.68 1.69
C LYS A 23 -10.02 16.12 1.20
N VAL A 24 -11.09 16.87 1.38
CA VAL A 24 -11.18 18.28 0.93
C VAL A 24 -10.23 19.17 1.74
N ARG A 25 -10.15 18.98 3.05
CA ARG A 25 -9.39 19.87 3.95
C ARG A 25 -7.91 19.54 4.01
N TRP A 26 -7.56 18.25 3.87
CA TRP A 26 -6.20 17.73 3.99
C TRP A 26 -5.79 16.89 2.77
N PRO A 27 -5.93 17.39 1.53
CA PRO A 27 -5.62 16.62 0.32
C PRO A 27 -4.14 16.21 0.27
N ALA A 28 -3.27 16.99 0.90
CA ALA A 28 -1.85 16.70 1.06
C ALA A 28 -1.61 15.31 1.69
N LEU A 29 -2.42 14.88 2.67
CA LEU A 29 -2.32 13.53 3.28
C LEU A 29 -2.67 12.37 2.35
N PHE A 30 -3.02 12.65 1.11
CA PHE A 30 -3.21 11.64 0.05
C PHE A 30 -2.06 11.64 -0.96
N SER A 31 -1.01 12.45 -0.73
CA SER A 31 0.26 12.37 -1.46
C SER A 31 1.24 11.48 -0.71
N MET A 32 2.07 10.75 -1.46
CA MET A 32 3.05 9.81 -0.90
C MET A 32 4.03 10.49 0.06
N ASP A 33 4.52 11.68 -0.31
CA ASP A 33 5.50 12.44 0.47
C ASP A 33 4.96 12.88 1.83
N GLU A 34 3.73 13.39 1.86
CA GLU A 34 3.08 13.83 3.09
C GLU A 34 2.67 12.67 3.99
N ILE A 35 2.24 11.53 3.41
CA ILE A 35 1.98 10.31 4.18
C ILE A 35 3.27 9.84 4.85
N ASN A 36 4.38 9.80 4.10
CA ASN A 36 5.69 9.44 4.63
C ASN A 36 6.13 10.42 5.73
N ALA A 37 6.01 11.73 5.50
CA ALA A 37 6.40 12.76 6.46
C ALA A 37 5.54 12.71 7.74
N GLU A 38 4.24 12.49 7.61
CA GLU A 38 3.33 12.40 8.75
C GLU A 38 3.57 11.14 9.57
N PHE A 39 3.72 10.00 8.90
CA PHE A 39 4.05 8.75 9.58
C PHE A 39 5.38 8.87 10.32
N MET A 40 6.39 9.46 9.68
CA MET A 40 7.71 9.71 10.29
C MET A 40 7.59 10.63 11.51
N ARG A 41 6.80 11.70 11.42
CA ARG A 41 6.59 12.64 12.54
C ARG A 41 5.90 11.99 13.74
N ILE A 42 4.96 11.08 13.50
CA ILE A 42 4.20 10.39 14.57
C ILE A 42 5.00 9.23 15.18
N THR A 43 5.61 8.41 14.33
CA THR A 43 6.18 7.11 14.75
C THR A 43 7.69 7.14 14.90
N THR A 44 8.36 8.17 14.39
CA THR A 44 9.82 8.26 14.24
C THR A 44 10.43 7.18 13.33
N VAL A 45 9.61 6.53 12.50
CA VAL A 45 10.02 5.45 11.60
C VAL A 45 9.79 5.85 10.14
N PRO A 46 10.76 5.64 9.22
CA PRO A 46 10.57 5.94 7.82
C PRO A 46 9.64 4.89 7.18
N LEU A 47 8.40 5.28 6.87
CA LEU A 47 7.33 4.38 6.44
C LEU A 47 7.72 3.49 5.26
N GLN A 48 7.96 4.09 4.08
CA GLN A 48 8.19 3.33 2.86
C GLN A 48 9.43 2.41 2.94
N PRO A 49 10.63 2.88 3.34
CA PRO A 49 11.80 2.00 3.47
C PRO A 49 11.56 0.88 4.48
N ARG A 50 10.94 1.18 5.63
CA ARG A 50 10.66 0.18 6.67
C ARG A 50 9.67 -0.87 6.19
N PHE A 51 8.60 -0.43 5.51
CA PHE A 51 7.58 -1.31 4.97
C PHE A 51 8.18 -2.26 3.93
N LEU A 52 8.91 -1.74 2.95
CA LEU A 52 9.53 -2.54 1.89
C LEU A 52 10.55 -3.53 2.46
N ALA A 53 11.39 -3.11 3.41
CA ALA A 53 12.33 -4.00 4.08
C ALA A 53 11.62 -5.13 4.85
N SER A 54 10.48 -4.83 5.50
CA SER A 54 9.67 -5.84 6.18
C SER A 54 9.00 -6.79 5.19
N LEU A 55 8.52 -6.28 4.07
CA LEU A 55 7.91 -7.09 3.00
C LEU A 55 8.95 -8.06 2.42
N ASP A 56 10.16 -7.59 2.13
CA ASP A 56 11.25 -8.42 1.61
C ASP A 56 11.68 -9.48 2.62
N LYS A 57 11.81 -9.11 3.90
CA LYS A 57 12.15 -10.04 4.99
C LYS A 57 11.17 -11.21 5.09
N HIS A 58 9.89 -10.96 4.83
CA HIS A 58 8.83 -11.96 4.95
C HIS A 58 8.41 -12.58 3.63
N HIS A 59 9.05 -12.21 2.52
CA HIS A 59 8.63 -12.55 1.17
C HIS A 59 8.45 -14.06 0.97
N SER A 60 9.48 -14.87 1.23
CA SER A 60 9.44 -16.31 1.03
C SER A 60 8.32 -16.98 1.83
N LYS A 61 8.23 -16.67 3.13
CA LYS A 61 7.22 -17.24 4.02
C LYS A 61 5.79 -16.88 3.58
N LEU A 62 5.56 -15.65 3.11
CA LEU A 62 4.25 -15.23 2.62
C LEU A 62 3.88 -15.97 1.34
N ILE A 63 4.83 -16.13 0.40
CA ILE A 63 4.61 -16.91 -0.82
C ILE A 63 4.27 -18.36 -0.51
N ASP A 64 4.97 -18.99 0.44
CA ASP A 64 4.66 -20.36 0.85
C ASP A 64 3.24 -20.49 1.42
N ILE A 65 2.82 -19.55 2.28
CA ILE A 65 1.47 -19.51 2.84
C ILE A 65 0.42 -19.40 1.72
N ILE A 66 0.66 -18.51 0.75
CA ILE A 66 -0.25 -18.29 -0.38
C ILE A 66 -0.33 -19.53 -1.26
N ARG A 67 0.81 -20.16 -1.59
CA ARG A 67 0.87 -21.38 -2.40
C ARG A 67 0.20 -22.58 -1.75
N ASN A 68 0.27 -22.68 -0.43
CA ASN A 68 -0.38 -23.74 0.33
C ASN A 68 -1.90 -23.55 0.41
N LYS A 69 -2.43 -22.38 0.03
CA LYS A 69 -3.88 -22.15 -0.03
C LYS A 69 -4.45 -22.80 -1.29
N GLY A 70 -5.50 -23.61 -1.12
CA GLY A 70 -6.25 -24.22 -2.22
C GLY A 70 -7.46 -23.39 -2.68
N GLY A 71 -8.29 -24.01 -3.52
CA GLY A 71 -9.58 -23.47 -3.95
C GLY A 71 -9.47 -22.17 -4.76
N ALA A 72 -10.46 -21.28 -4.59
CA ALA A 72 -10.56 -20.03 -5.34
C ALA A 72 -9.34 -19.10 -5.19
N VAL A 73 -8.64 -19.14 -4.04
CA VAL A 73 -7.42 -18.36 -3.86
C VAL A 73 -6.31 -18.86 -4.78
N ARG A 74 -6.13 -20.19 -4.90
CA ARG A 74 -5.13 -20.77 -5.82
C ARG A 74 -5.40 -20.36 -7.26
N GLU A 75 -6.65 -20.48 -7.69
CA GLU A 75 -7.07 -20.13 -9.05
C GLU A 75 -6.77 -18.65 -9.36
N LYS A 76 -7.18 -17.75 -8.46
CA LYS A 76 -6.99 -16.31 -8.64
C LYS A 76 -5.53 -15.84 -8.53
N THR A 77 -4.70 -16.55 -7.74
CA THR A 77 -3.29 -16.18 -7.57
C THR A 77 -2.34 -16.84 -8.55
N GLN A 78 -2.76 -17.88 -9.28
CA GLN A 78 -1.88 -18.69 -10.13
C GLN A 78 -1.09 -17.86 -11.16
N ASN A 79 -1.76 -16.95 -11.88
CA ASN A 79 -1.10 -16.10 -12.88
C ASN A 79 -0.14 -15.09 -12.23
N ILE A 80 -0.51 -14.53 -11.08
CA ILE A 80 0.32 -13.57 -10.35
C ILE A 80 1.62 -14.25 -9.86
N LEU A 81 1.49 -15.45 -9.30
CA LEU A 81 2.64 -16.24 -8.84
C LEU A 81 3.55 -16.68 -9.99
N ARG A 82 2.97 -17.01 -11.16
CA ARG A 82 3.77 -17.32 -12.36
C ARG A 82 4.63 -16.14 -12.81
N VAL A 83 4.08 -14.92 -12.80
CA VAL A 83 4.84 -13.69 -13.10
C VAL A 83 5.93 -13.45 -12.06
N LEU A 84 5.61 -13.65 -10.77
CA LEU A 84 6.57 -13.52 -9.68
C LEU A 84 7.78 -14.45 -9.84
N ASP A 85 7.54 -15.71 -10.24
CA ASP A 85 8.58 -16.73 -10.41
C ASP A 85 9.52 -16.43 -11.59
N GLN A 86 9.00 -15.75 -12.63
CA GLN A 86 9.76 -15.41 -13.83
C GLN A 86 10.49 -14.07 -13.72
N SER A 87 10.12 -13.23 -12.76
CA SER A 87 10.71 -11.90 -12.60
C SER A 87 12.08 -11.95 -11.92
N LEU A 88 12.98 -11.05 -12.32
CA LEU A 88 14.19 -10.70 -11.56
C LEU A 88 14.08 -9.31 -10.91
N GLU A 89 13.04 -8.55 -11.25
CA GLU A 89 12.84 -7.19 -10.76
C GLU A 89 12.20 -7.20 -9.36
N VAL A 90 12.89 -6.60 -8.38
CA VAL A 90 12.46 -6.59 -6.98
C VAL A 90 11.11 -5.90 -6.80
N ASN A 91 10.86 -4.80 -7.49
CA ASN A 91 9.59 -4.07 -7.36
C ASN A 91 8.43 -4.87 -7.94
N LEU A 92 8.60 -5.51 -9.10
CA LEU A 92 7.59 -6.41 -9.66
C LEU A 92 7.31 -7.60 -8.73
N LYS A 93 8.34 -8.18 -8.09
CA LYS A 93 8.13 -9.24 -7.09
C LYS A 93 7.32 -8.76 -5.89
N ARG A 94 7.61 -7.56 -5.37
CA ARG A 94 6.85 -6.96 -4.27
C ARG A 94 5.40 -6.70 -4.68
N GLU A 95 5.18 -6.19 -5.90
CA GLU A 95 3.84 -5.97 -6.44
C GLU A 95 3.05 -7.28 -6.53
N CYS A 96 3.63 -8.32 -7.14
CA CYS A 96 2.99 -9.63 -7.24
C CYS A 96 2.67 -10.22 -5.86
N LEU A 97 3.57 -10.08 -4.88
CA LEU A 97 3.32 -10.52 -3.51
C LEU A 97 2.15 -9.75 -2.88
N LEU A 98 2.08 -8.42 -3.03
CA LEU A 98 0.98 -7.60 -2.50
C LEU A 98 -0.35 -7.98 -3.16
N LYS A 99 -0.40 -8.09 -4.49
CA LYS A 99 -1.60 -8.53 -5.23
C LYS A 99 -2.07 -9.90 -4.75
N SER A 100 -1.14 -10.85 -4.55
CA SER A 100 -1.46 -12.19 -4.05
C SER A 100 -1.98 -12.18 -2.61
N LEU A 101 -1.45 -11.30 -1.75
CA LEU A 101 -1.90 -11.16 -0.36
C LEU A 101 -3.34 -10.64 -0.27
N ILE A 102 -3.71 -9.68 -1.12
CA ILE A 102 -5.08 -9.14 -1.20
C ILE A 102 -6.06 -10.26 -1.55
N VAL A 103 -5.75 -11.05 -2.59
CA VAL A 103 -6.57 -12.22 -2.96
C VAL A 103 -6.64 -13.23 -1.82
N TYR A 104 -5.53 -13.49 -1.13
CA TYR A 104 -5.50 -14.42 0.01
C TYR A 104 -6.42 -13.99 1.16
N LEU A 105 -6.55 -12.69 1.39
CA LEU A 105 -7.46 -12.11 2.39
C LEU A 105 -8.93 -12.08 1.95
N GLY A 106 -9.24 -12.56 0.73
CA GLY A 106 -10.59 -12.60 0.18
C GLY A 106 -11.04 -11.28 -0.45
N GLU A 107 -10.10 -10.35 -0.66
CA GLU A 107 -10.38 -9.04 -1.24
C GLU A 107 -10.17 -9.05 -2.76
N ASP A 108 -10.72 -8.02 -3.40
CA ASP A 108 -10.65 -7.80 -4.85
C ASP A 108 -9.51 -6.84 -5.17
N VAL A 109 -8.52 -7.32 -5.92
CA VAL A 109 -7.31 -6.56 -6.27
C VAL A 109 -7.66 -5.30 -7.03
N ASP A 110 -8.60 -5.37 -7.98
CA ASP A 110 -8.95 -4.25 -8.87
C ASP A 110 -9.74 -3.16 -8.12
N LYS A 111 -10.38 -3.52 -7.01
CA LYS A 111 -11.05 -2.56 -6.12
C LYS A 111 -10.10 -1.88 -5.15
N LEU A 112 -9.07 -2.61 -4.68
CA LEU A 112 -8.18 -2.12 -3.63
C LEU A 112 -6.95 -1.40 -4.20
N ILE A 113 -6.34 -1.93 -5.24
CA ILE A 113 -5.25 -1.30 -5.96
C ILE A 113 -5.84 -0.68 -7.22
N LYS A 114 -5.93 0.65 -7.22
CA LYS A 114 -6.14 1.40 -8.46
C LYS A 114 -4.77 1.67 -9.04
N GLU A 115 -4.51 1.20 -10.25
CA GLU A 115 -3.34 1.65 -11.01
C GLU A 115 -3.49 3.15 -11.22
N TYR A 116 -2.75 3.93 -10.43
CA TYR A 116 -2.54 5.33 -10.73
C TYR A 116 -1.59 5.35 -11.92
N LEU A 117 -2.16 5.45 -13.12
CA LEU A 117 -1.39 5.88 -14.28
C LEU A 117 -0.79 7.23 -13.87
N VAL A 118 0.53 7.25 -13.67
CA VAL A 118 1.25 8.52 -13.61
C VAL A 118 0.95 9.15 -14.96
N SER A 119 0.04 10.13 -14.98
CA SER A 119 -0.09 11.02 -16.11
C SER A 119 1.31 11.56 -16.33
N SER A 120 1.95 11.09 -17.38
CA SER A 120 3.20 11.60 -17.90
C SER A 120 2.93 13.05 -18.31
N TYR A 121 2.96 13.97 -17.35
CA TYR A 121 3.15 15.38 -17.62
C TYR A 121 4.63 15.55 -17.94
N MET A 122 5.01 15.09 -19.12
CA MET A 122 6.12 15.65 -19.87
C MET A 122 5.50 16.55 -20.94
N GLN A 123 5.33 17.82 -20.58
CA GLN A 123 5.45 18.97 -21.49
C GLN A 123 5.87 20.18 -20.67
#